data_AF-E4LKB0-F1
#
_entry.id   AF-E4LKB0-F1
#
_cell.length_a   1.000
_cell.length_b   1.000
_cell.length_c   1.000
_cell.angle_alpha   90.00
_cell.angle_beta   90.00
_cell.angle_gamma   90.00
#
_symmetry.space_group_name_H-M   'P 1'
#
loop_
_entity.id
_entity.type
_entity.pdbx_description
1 polymer ?
#
loop_
_entity_poly.entity_id
_entity_poly.type
_entity_poly.pdbx_seq_one_letter_code
_entity_poly.pdbx_strand_id
1 'polypeptide(L)'
;MKNSKIRFPMIFVGIFTAAILAALYVSTIGRMEKASAAESVKLYCDALVRQDETAQKRLASYGAPMESFNMKSAFENALQTTGAVLSPEEAAQLGDAYMESLRRATVETTTSEEGKGVATVEVTVTRFDMQGAKEKASSLLRKRMRLDASPEEIRRVAVEATAEAYRDLQPVGTVTFYVPVRYNEKTRIWDPADPMQFGFDLSKQTMGVAE
;
A
#
# COMPACT_ATOMS: atom_id res chain seq x y z
N MET A 1 57.72 24.47 39.24
CA MET A 1 56.38 24.17 38.68
C MET A 1 56.54 23.80 37.20
N LYS A 2 56.53 22.52 36.84
CA LYS A 2 56.48 22.09 35.43
C LYS A 2 55.05 21.67 35.13
N ASN A 3 54.38 22.51 34.34
CA ASN A 3 53.01 22.32 33.88
C ASN A 3 53.02 21.31 32.72
N SER A 4 52.88 20.02 33.02
CA SER A 4 52.84 18.97 31.99
C SER A 4 51.42 18.90 31.40
N LYS A 5 51.16 19.66 30.33
CA LYS A 5 50.02 19.43 29.44
C LYS A 5 50.23 18.08 28.75
N ILE A 6 49.45 17.08 29.17
CA ILE A 6 49.36 15.79 28.49
C ILE A 6 48.82 16.06 27.08
N ARG A 7 49.70 16.09 26.08
CA ARG A 7 49.31 16.12 24.66
C ARG A 7 49.00 14.68 24.25
N PHE A 8 47.74 14.26 24.44
CA PHE A 8 47.25 13.06 23.78
C PHE A 8 47.46 13.24 22.27
N PRO A 9 48.13 12.31 21.57
CA PRO A 9 48.42 12.50 20.17
C PRO A 9 47.10 12.49 19.42
N MET A 10 46.79 13.60 18.75
CA MET A 10 45.53 13.86 18.05
C MET A 10 45.13 12.71 17.08
N ILE A 11 46.13 11.97 16.60
CA ILE A 11 45.99 10.77 15.75
C ILE A 11 45.26 9.63 16.48
N PHE A 12 45.55 9.37 17.76
CA PHE A 12 44.90 8.29 18.52
C PHE A 12 43.43 8.61 18.80
N VAL A 13 43.10 9.87 19.07
CA VAL A 13 41.71 10.33 19.25
C VAL A 13 40.92 10.16 17.95
N GLY A 14 41.52 10.52 16.80
CA GLY A 14 40.92 10.34 15.48
C GLY A 14 40.58 8.88 15.15
N ILE A 15 41.53 7.96 15.39
CA ILE A 15 41.33 6.51 15.16
C ILE A 15 40.24 5.95 16.07
N PHE A 16 40.26 6.31 17.37
CA PHE A 16 39.25 5.84 18.31
C PHE A 16 37.86 6.35 17.97
N THR A 17 37.75 7.60 17.50
CA THR A 17 36.46 8.20 17.13
C THR A 17 35.91 7.54 15.86
N ALA A 18 36.76 7.26 14.87
CA ALA A 18 36.37 6.54 13.66
C ALA A 18 35.95 5.09 13.96
N ALA A 19 36.66 4.40 14.87
CA ALA A 19 36.30 3.05 15.31
C ALA A 19 34.98 3.03 16.09
N ILE A 20 34.71 4.02 16.95
CA ILE A 20 33.44 4.17 17.66
C ILE A 20 32.32 4.49 16.69
N LEU A 21 32.52 5.36 15.71
CA LEU A 21 31.52 5.65 14.68
C LEU A 21 31.25 4.43 13.79
N ALA A 22 32.27 3.68 13.39
CA ALA A 22 32.11 2.44 12.63
C ALA A 22 31.41 1.36 13.46
N ALA A 23 31.77 1.20 14.74
CA ALA A 23 31.12 0.27 15.65
C ALA A 23 29.67 0.67 15.93
N LEU A 24 29.39 1.97 16.11
CA LEU A 24 28.03 2.49 16.26
C LEU A 24 27.24 2.26 14.98
N TYR A 25 27.78 2.60 13.81
CA TYR A 25 27.17 2.35 12.49
C TYR A 25 26.87 0.88 12.27
N VAL A 26 27.83 -0.03 12.54
CA VAL A 26 27.64 -1.48 12.44
C VAL A 26 26.66 -2.00 13.50
N SER A 27 26.66 -1.45 14.71
CA SER A 27 25.77 -1.90 15.79
C SER A 27 24.33 -1.39 15.65
N THR A 28 24.11 -0.21 15.07
CA THR A 28 22.76 0.33 14.84
C THR A 28 22.15 -0.21 13.55
N ILE A 29 22.95 -0.33 12.49
CA ILE A 29 22.48 -0.82 11.19
C ILE A 29 22.50 -2.36 11.14
N GLY A 30 23.45 -3.02 11.78
CA GLY A 30 23.52 -4.50 11.88
C GLY A 30 22.52 -5.13 12.86
N ARG A 31 21.88 -4.33 13.73
CA ARG A 31 20.84 -4.79 14.68
C ARG A 31 19.41 -4.48 14.29
N MET A 32 19.14 -3.76 13.20
CA MET A 32 17.79 -3.81 12.65
C MET A 32 17.57 -5.24 12.17
N GLU A 33 16.76 -6.00 12.91
CA GLU A 33 16.33 -7.34 12.52
C GLU A 33 15.93 -7.31 11.04
N LYS A 34 16.53 -8.18 10.24
CA LYS A 34 16.12 -8.38 8.86
C LYS A 34 14.62 -8.67 8.89
N ALA A 35 13.81 -7.79 8.32
CA ALA A 35 12.38 -8.02 8.23
C ALA A 35 12.16 -9.34 7.48
N SER A 36 11.27 -10.20 8.00
CA SER A 36 10.94 -11.43 7.28
C SER A 36 10.28 -11.09 5.93
N ALA A 37 10.27 -12.05 5.00
CA ALA A 37 9.58 -11.88 3.73
C ALA A 37 8.09 -11.55 3.94
N ALA A 38 7.42 -12.30 4.82
CA ALA A 38 6.03 -12.06 5.19
C ALA A 38 5.78 -10.67 5.80
N GLU A 39 6.64 -10.21 6.71
CA GLU A 39 6.52 -8.87 7.32
C GLU A 39 6.74 -7.74 6.30
N SER A 40 7.69 -7.92 5.39
CA SER A 40 7.97 -6.93 4.35
C SER A 40 6.76 -6.79 3.41
N VAL A 41 6.20 -7.91 2.95
CA VAL A 41 4.99 -7.90 2.10
C VAL A 41 3.79 -7.35 2.85
N LYS A 42 3.63 -7.67 4.15
CA LYS A 42 2.57 -7.09 4.98
C LYS A 42 2.68 -5.56 5.00
N LEU A 43 3.89 -5.04 5.15
CA LEU A 43 4.15 -3.60 5.14
C LEU A 43 3.71 -2.96 3.82
N TYR A 44 4.01 -3.60 2.69
CA TYR A 44 3.53 -3.16 1.38
C TYR A 44 2.00 -3.19 1.26
N CYS A 45 1.36 -4.29 1.66
CA CYS A 45 -0.10 -4.39 1.64
C CYS A 45 -0.78 -3.33 2.52
N ASP A 46 -0.24 -3.10 3.72
CA ASP A 46 -0.74 -2.11 4.67
C ASP A 46 -0.61 -0.69 4.10
N ALA A 47 0.51 -0.39 3.46
CA ALA A 47 0.75 0.90 2.82
C ALA A 47 -0.16 1.15 1.60
N LEU A 48 -0.40 0.12 0.78
CA LEU A 48 -1.11 0.25 -0.50
C LEU A 48 -2.64 0.09 -0.38
N VAL A 49 -3.12 -0.87 0.43
CA VAL A 49 -4.56 -1.16 0.60
C VAL A 49 -5.12 -0.36 1.75
N ARG A 50 -4.54 -0.48 2.95
CA ARG A 50 -5.07 0.17 4.15
C ARG A 50 -4.69 1.65 4.23
N GLN A 51 -3.85 2.14 3.31
CA GLN A 51 -3.29 3.49 3.32
C GLN A 51 -2.63 3.84 4.66
N ASP A 52 -1.97 2.86 5.27
CA ASP A 52 -1.36 3.03 6.57
C ASP A 52 -0.14 3.98 6.44
N GLU A 53 -0.29 5.20 6.95
CA GLU A 53 0.77 6.21 6.90
C GLU A 53 2.06 5.75 7.57
N THR A 54 1.97 4.92 8.62
CA THR A 54 3.14 4.42 9.32
C THR A 54 3.88 3.41 8.46
N ALA A 55 3.13 2.55 7.74
CA ALA A 55 3.71 1.62 6.78
C ALA A 55 4.37 2.36 5.61
N GLN A 56 3.71 3.39 5.07
CA GLN A 56 4.25 4.23 4.00
C GLN A 56 5.54 4.94 4.42
N LYS A 57 5.55 5.58 5.60
CA LYS A 57 6.75 6.24 6.15
C LYS A 57 7.89 5.24 6.37
N ARG A 58 7.57 4.03 6.83
CA ARG A 58 8.55 2.97 7.07
C ARG A 58 9.16 2.47 5.75
N LEU A 59 8.36 2.20 4.74
CA LEU A 59 8.84 1.84 3.40
C LEU A 59 9.70 2.96 2.78
N ALA A 60 9.25 4.23 2.89
CA ALA A 60 10.03 5.37 2.43
C ALA A 60 11.37 5.50 3.17
N SER A 61 11.40 5.23 4.48
CA SER A 61 12.64 5.23 5.27
C SER A 61 13.64 4.14 4.85
N TYR A 62 13.13 3.03 4.29
CA TYR A 62 13.96 1.99 3.70
C TYR A 62 14.44 2.33 2.29
N GLY A 63 13.91 3.39 1.66
CA GLY A 63 14.18 3.72 0.27
C GLY A 63 13.42 2.82 -0.72
N ALA A 64 12.33 2.20 -0.28
CA ALA A 64 11.47 1.40 -1.14
C ALA A 64 10.81 2.29 -2.21
N PRO A 65 10.68 1.81 -3.46
CA PRO A 65 10.08 2.58 -4.56
C PRO A 65 8.55 2.66 -4.39
N MET A 66 8.07 3.53 -3.52
CA MET A 66 6.64 3.71 -3.22
C MET A 66 5.85 4.35 -4.36
N GLU A 67 6.52 5.06 -5.27
CA GLU A 67 5.88 5.64 -6.46
C GLU A 67 5.52 4.59 -7.52
N SER A 68 5.95 3.35 -7.34
CA SER A 68 5.68 2.27 -8.29
C SER A 68 4.22 1.88 -8.37
N PHE A 69 3.37 2.17 -7.38
CA PHE A 69 1.94 1.87 -7.50
C PHE A 69 1.07 2.80 -6.66
N ASN A 70 0.06 3.40 -7.28
CA ASN A 70 -0.96 4.21 -6.61
C ASN A 70 -2.33 3.56 -6.80
N MET A 71 -2.87 2.99 -5.72
CA MET A 71 -4.16 2.29 -5.69
C MET A 71 -5.33 3.19 -6.14
N LYS A 72 -5.32 4.47 -5.73
CA LYS A 72 -6.35 5.43 -6.12
C LYS A 72 -6.28 5.72 -7.61
N SER A 73 -5.10 6.01 -8.15
CA SER A 73 -4.93 6.26 -9.59
C SER A 73 -5.23 5.03 -10.43
N ALA A 74 -4.86 3.83 -9.97
CA ALA A 74 -5.19 2.58 -10.65
C ALA A 74 -6.72 2.38 -10.74
N PHE A 75 -7.44 2.67 -9.64
CA PHE A 75 -8.90 2.62 -9.62
C PHE A 75 -9.55 3.68 -10.49
N GLU A 76 -9.09 4.93 -10.43
CA GLU A 76 -9.59 6.03 -11.28
C GLU A 76 -9.40 5.71 -12.78
N ASN A 77 -8.25 5.16 -13.15
CA ASN A 77 -8.00 4.70 -14.52
C ASN A 77 -8.90 3.53 -14.91
N ALA A 78 -9.18 2.61 -13.99
CA ALA A 78 -10.14 1.53 -14.22
C ALA A 78 -11.57 2.07 -14.40
N LEU A 79 -11.97 3.13 -13.70
CA LEU A 79 -13.26 3.77 -13.93
C LEU A 79 -13.37 4.35 -15.34
N GLN A 80 -12.29 4.91 -15.90
CA GLN A 80 -12.29 5.42 -17.27
C GLN A 80 -12.54 4.32 -18.32
N THR A 81 -12.14 3.08 -18.04
CA THR A 81 -12.35 1.96 -18.98
C THR A 81 -13.77 1.39 -18.92
N THR A 82 -14.57 1.75 -17.91
CA THR A 82 -15.97 1.33 -17.80
C THR A 82 -16.91 2.01 -18.80
N GLY A 83 -16.42 2.98 -19.57
CA GLY A 83 -17.21 3.79 -20.50
C GLY A 83 -17.99 4.93 -19.83
N ALA A 84 -17.83 5.10 -18.51
CA ALA A 84 -18.36 6.26 -17.79
C ALA A 84 -17.54 7.52 -18.12
N VAL A 85 -18.19 8.54 -18.70
CA VAL A 85 -17.57 9.85 -18.93
C VAL A 85 -17.62 10.66 -17.65
N LEU A 86 -16.70 10.38 -16.73
CA LEU A 86 -16.54 11.11 -15.48
C LEU A 86 -15.62 12.31 -15.66
N SER A 87 -15.94 13.42 -14.99
CA SER A 87 -15.00 14.52 -14.79
C SER A 87 -13.89 14.08 -13.83
N PRO A 88 -12.71 14.74 -13.84
CA PRO A 88 -11.64 14.46 -12.87
C PRO A 88 -12.12 14.53 -11.42
N GLU A 89 -12.99 15.50 -11.09
CA GLU A 89 -13.53 15.67 -9.74
C GLU A 89 -14.44 14.50 -9.33
N GLU A 90 -15.28 14.00 -10.23
CA GLU A 90 -16.15 12.86 -9.95
C GLU A 90 -15.35 11.56 -9.83
N ALA A 91 -14.36 11.35 -10.69
CA ALA A 91 -13.46 10.20 -10.59
C ALA A 91 -12.71 10.22 -9.24
N ALA A 92 -12.20 11.38 -8.84
CA ALA A 92 -11.54 11.56 -7.55
C ALA A 92 -12.48 11.28 -6.37
N GLN A 93 -13.73 11.75 -6.42
CA GLN A 93 -14.74 11.49 -5.39
C GLN A 93 -15.03 9.99 -5.25
N LEU A 94 -15.17 9.27 -6.36
CA LEU A 94 -15.38 7.82 -6.34
C LEU A 94 -14.12 7.09 -5.85
N GLY A 95 -12.95 7.54 -6.26
CA GLY A 95 -11.66 7.03 -5.79
C GLY A 95 -11.51 7.17 -4.28
N ASP A 96 -11.79 8.34 -3.71
CA ASP A 96 -11.72 8.59 -2.27
C ASP A 96 -12.71 7.71 -1.49
N ALA A 97 -13.95 7.58 -1.98
CA ALA A 97 -14.95 6.71 -1.38
C ALA A 97 -14.52 5.24 -1.38
N TYR A 98 -13.94 4.77 -2.49
CA TYR A 98 -13.41 3.42 -2.59
C TYR A 98 -12.22 3.21 -1.64
N MET A 99 -11.26 4.14 -1.63
CA MET A 99 -10.11 4.11 -0.73
C MET A 99 -10.50 4.07 0.75
N GLU A 100 -11.54 4.82 1.15
CA GLU A 100 -12.07 4.81 2.51
C GLU A 100 -12.52 3.40 2.92
N SER A 101 -13.12 2.65 2.01
CA SER A 101 -13.55 1.26 2.28
C SER A 101 -12.37 0.30 2.45
N LEU A 102 -11.30 0.46 1.66
CA LEU A 102 -10.12 -0.40 1.71
C LEU A 102 -9.37 -0.31 3.04
N ARG A 103 -9.52 0.78 3.79
CA ARG A 103 -8.98 0.91 5.16
C ARG A 103 -9.50 -0.16 6.11
N ARG A 104 -10.68 -0.73 5.82
CA ARG A 104 -11.29 -1.81 6.61
C ARG A 104 -10.86 -3.20 6.16
N ALA A 105 -10.06 -3.32 5.10
CA ALA A 105 -9.58 -4.61 4.63
C ALA A 105 -8.64 -5.25 5.65
N THR A 106 -8.82 -6.56 5.85
CA THR A 106 -7.85 -7.40 6.54
C THR A 106 -6.78 -7.88 5.56
N VAL A 107 -5.55 -7.98 6.06
CA VAL A 107 -4.40 -8.50 5.32
C VAL A 107 -3.62 -9.44 6.25
N GLU A 108 -3.43 -10.66 5.81
CA GLU A 108 -2.58 -11.67 6.45
C GLU A 108 -1.52 -12.13 5.46
N THR A 109 -0.30 -12.34 5.95
CA THR A 109 0.83 -12.78 5.13
C THR A 109 1.57 -13.92 5.81
N THR A 110 2.03 -14.90 5.03
CA THR A 110 2.82 -16.03 5.53
C THR A 110 3.86 -16.42 4.49
N THR A 111 5.10 -16.69 4.91
CA THR A 111 6.14 -17.18 3.99
C THR A 111 5.81 -18.62 3.60
N SER A 112 5.58 -18.87 2.31
CA SER A 112 5.28 -20.20 1.77
C SER A 112 6.54 -20.96 1.35
N GLU A 113 7.54 -20.26 0.81
CA GLU A 113 8.81 -20.83 0.39
C GLU A 113 9.92 -19.77 0.55
N GLU A 114 11.08 -20.15 1.09
CA GLU A 114 12.24 -19.25 1.22
C GLU A 114 13.51 -19.92 0.70
N GLY A 115 14.11 -19.30 -0.32
CA GLY A 115 15.41 -19.66 -0.89
C GLY A 115 16.45 -18.57 -0.64
N LYS A 116 17.66 -18.75 -1.18
CA LYS A 116 18.72 -17.74 -1.05
C LYS A 116 18.36 -16.48 -1.83
N GLY A 117 17.91 -15.44 -1.13
CA GLY A 117 17.62 -14.11 -1.69
C GLY A 117 16.31 -14.01 -2.47
N VAL A 118 15.52 -15.09 -2.53
CA VAL A 118 14.19 -15.14 -3.14
C VAL A 118 13.25 -15.87 -2.20
N ALA A 119 11.99 -15.46 -2.16
CA ALA A 119 10.95 -16.14 -1.38
C ALA A 119 9.60 -15.98 -2.07
N THR A 120 8.63 -16.79 -1.65
CA THR A 120 7.23 -16.68 -2.06
C THR A 120 6.41 -16.44 -0.81
N VAL A 121 5.68 -15.33 -0.79
CA VAL A 121 4.79 -14.98 0.32
C VAL A 121 3.35 -15.23 -0.10
N GLU A 122 2.63 -15.99 0.71
CA GLU A 122 1.19 -16.12 0.62
C GLU A 122 0.54 -14.88 1.24
N VAL A 123 -0.35 -14.22 0.50
CA VAL A 123 -1.09 -13.04 0.92
C VAL A 123 -2.56 -13.36 0.90
N THR A 124 -3.22 -13.25 2.05
CA THR A 124 -4.66 -13.37 2.19
C THR A 124 -5.24 -11.99 2.48
N VAL A 125 -6.14 -11.52 1.62
CA VAL A 125 -6.73 -10.18 1.71
C VAL A 125 -8.26 -10.25 1.67
N THR A 126 -8.93 -9.30 2.32
CA THR A 126 -10.38 -9.11 2.16
C THR A 126 -10.76 -8.89 0.70
N ARG A 127 -11.81 -9.59 0.26
CA ARG A 127 -12.50 -9.37 -1.00
C ARG A 127 -13.80 -8.61 -0.74
N PHE A 128 -14.04 -7.54 -1.49
CA PHE A 128 -15.26 -6.74 -1.38
C PHE A 128 -16.31 -7.12 -2.43
N ASP A 129 -17.57 -6.93 -2.10
CA ASP A 129 -18.71 -7.16 -2.99
C ASP A 129 -18.97 -5.96 -3.91
N MET A 130 -18.26 -5.92 -5.04
CA MET A 130 -18.46 -4.87 -6.06
C MET A 130 -19.82 -4.98 -6.76
N GLN A 131 -20.38 -6.18 -6.87
CA GLN A 131 -21.69 -6.39 -7.49
C GLN A 131 -22.81 -5.87 -6.58
N GLY A 132 -22.75 -6.18 -5.29
CA GLY A 132 -23.65 -5.61 -4.28
C GLY A 132 -23.53 -4.09 -4.19
N ALA A 133 -22.33 -3.53 -4.31
CA ALA A 133 -22.14 -2.08 -4.39
C ALA A 133 -22.83 -1.48 -5.63
N LYS A 134 -22.72 -2.11 -6.81
CA LYS A 134 -23.43 -1.68 -8.03
C LYS A 134 -24.95 -1.73 -7.87
N GLU A 135 -25.47 -2.77 -7.25
CA GLU A 135 -26.91 -2.91 -6.97
C GLU A 135 -27.39 -1.86 -5.98
N LYS A 136 -26.63 -1.60 -4.91
CA LYS A 136 -26.90 -0.54 -3.94
C LYS A 136 -26.89 0.84 -4.61
N ALA A 137 -25.87 1.15 -5.41
CA ALA A 137 -25.79 2.41 -6.14
C ALA A 137 -27.00 2.60 -7.07
N SER A 138 -27.40 1.55 -7.79
CA SER A 138 -28.58 1.56 -8.67
C SER A 138 -29.88 1.78 -7.88
N SER A 139 -30.02 1.15 -6.71
CA SER A 139 -31.16 1.33 -5.82
C SER A 139 -31.24 2.76 -5.27
N LEU A 140 -30.12 3.30 -4.80
CA LEU A 140 -30.00 4.67 -4.30
C LEU A 140 -30.32 5.70 -5.40
N LEU A 141 -29.81 5.49 -6.61
CA LEU A 141 -30.11 6.33 -7.77
C LEU A 141 -31.63 6.34 -8.03
N ARG A 142 -32.28 5.17 -8.16
CA ARG A 142 -33.73 5.10 -8.41
C ARG A 142 -34.55 5.77 -7.29
N LYS A 143 -34.11 5.66 -6.04
CA LYS A 143 -34.80 6.27 -4.88
C LYS A 143 -34.68 7.80 -4.87
N ARG A 144 -33.56 8.35 -5.35
CA ARG A 144 -33.23 9.78 -5.28
C ARG A 144 -33.54 10.53 -6.58
N MET A 145 -33.62 9.82 -7.70
CA MET A 145 -33.89 10.40 -9.01
C MET A 145 -35.32 10.92 -9.07
N ARG A 146 -35.45 12.19 -9.46
CA ARG A 146 -36.74 12.79 -9.77
C ARG A 146 -37.02 12.67 -11.27
N LEU A 147 -38.29 12.51 -11.63
CA LEU A 147 -38.71 12.40 -13.04
C LEU A 147 -38.50 13.70 -13.84
N ASP A 148 -38.44 14.85 -13.15
CA ASP A 148 -38.25 16.19 -13.70
C ASP A 148 -36.79 16.70 -13.59
N ALA A 149 -35.85 15.84 -13.16
CA ALA A 149 -34.46 16.23 -12.93
C ALA A 149 -33.71 16.57 -14.24
N SER A 150 -32.82 17.56 -14.17
CA SER A 150 -31.93 17.86 -15.29
C SER A 150 -30.87 16.76 -15.48
N PRO A 151 -30.24 16.64 -16.66
CA PRO A 151 -29.13 15.72 -16.88
C PRO A 151 -27.97 15.88 -15.88
N GLU A 152 -27.65 17.13 -15.50
CA GLU A 152 -26.61 17.44 -14.51
C GLU A 152 -27.00 16.96 -13.12
N GLU A 153 -28.27 17.10 -12.74
CA GLU A 153 -28.77 16.60 -11.46
C GLU A 153 -28.77 15.08 -11.43
N ILE A 154 -29.17 14.41 -12.52
CA ILE A 154 -29.11 12.95 -12.64
C ILE A 154 -27.66 12.48 -12.49
N ARG A 155 -26.71 13.14 -13.16
CA ARG A 155 -25.28 12.82 -13.07
C ARG A 155 -24.76 12.97 -11.65
N ARG A 156 -25.03 14.10 -10.99
CA ARG A 156 -24.65 14.34 -9.60
C ARG A 156 -25.20 13.25 -8.67
N VAL A 157 -26.49 12.94 -8.77
CA VAL A 157 -27.14 11.92 -7.94
C VAL A 157 -26.53 10.53 -8.20
N ALA A 158 -26.19 10.20 -9.45
CA ALA A 158 -25.53 8.94 -9.79
C ALA A 158 -24.13 8.82 -9.17
N VAL A 159 -23.33 9.89 -9.22
CA VAL A 159 -22.00 9.93 -8.59
C VAL A 159 -22.12 9.83 -7.07
N GLU A 160 -23.03 10.57 -6.45
CA GLU A 160 -23.27 10.51 -5.01
C GLU A 160 -23.73 9.12 -4.54
N ALA A 161 -24.68 8.52 -5.26
CA ALA A 161 -25.17 7.17 -4.98
C ALA A 161 -24.06 6.11 -5.11
N THR A 162 -23.19 6.25 -6.11
CA THR A 162 -22.06 5.35 -6.33
C THR A 162 -20.99 5.54 -5.25
N ALA A 163 -20.65 6.79 -4.90
CA ALA A 163 -19.72 7.09 -3.82
C ALA A 163 -20.20 6.50 -2.49
N GLU A 164 -21.49 6.64 -2.17
CA GLU A 164 -22.07 6.05 -0.96
C GLU A 164 -22.00 4.52 -0.97
N ALA A 165 -22.28 3.89 -2.12
CA ALA A 165 -22.14 2.44 -2.24
C ALA A 165 -20.69 1.98 -2.04
N TYR A 166 -19.70 2.74 -2.53
CA TYR A 166 -18.29 2.43 -2.31
C TYR A 166 -17.85 2.64 -0.86
N ARG A 167 -18.25 3.74 -0.20
CA ARG A 167 -17.92 3.91 1.24
C ARG A 167 -18.42 2.75 2.10
N ASP A 168 -19.57 2.20 1.74
CA ASP A 168 -20.22 1.08 2.42
C ASP A 168 -19.93 -0.29 1.81
N LEU A 169 -18.85 -0.42 1.00
CA LEU A 169 -18.43 -1.70 0.43
C LEU A 169 -18.35 -2.78 1.52
N GLN A 170 -19.10 -3.85 1.29
CA GLN A 170 -19.20 -4.99 2.21
C GLN A 170 -18.15 -6.04 1.85
N PRO A 171 -17.48 -6.65 2.85
CA PRO A 171 -16.64 -7.80 2.61
C PRO A 171 -17.52 -9.02 2.26
N VAL A 172 -17.14 -9.77 1.22
CA VAL A 172 -17.80 -11.03 0.82
C VAL A 172 -16.98 -12.26 1.20
N GLY A 173 -15.73 -12.06 1.61
CA GLY A 173 -14.83 -13.12 2.05
C GLY A 173 -13.37 -12.67 1.98
N THR A 174 -12.47 -13.65 1.90
CA THR A 174 -11.04 -13.41 1.66
C THR A 174 -10.59 -14.14 0.40
N VAL A 175 -9.46 -13.71 -0.15
CA VAL A 175 -8.77 -14.38 -1.24
C VAL A 175 -7.29 -14.45 -0.94
N THR A 176 -6.72 -15.60 -1.27
CA THR A 176 -5.30 -15.90 -1.11
C THR A 176 -4.61 -15.92 -2.47
N PHE A 177 -3.43 -15.30 -2.56
CA PHE A 177 -2.57 -15.33 -3.74
C PHE A 177 -1.09 -15.32 -3.33
N TYR A 178 -0.20 -15.67 -4.27
CA TYR A 178 1.22 -15.86 -4.00
C TYR A 178 2.04 -14.74 -4.65
N VAL A 179 2.93 -14.14 -3.86
CA VAL A 179 3.76 -13.01 -4.24
C VAL A 179 5.22 -13.43 -4.24
N PRO A 180 5.88 -13.51 -5.41
CA PRO A 180 7.31 -13.70 -5.46
C PRO A 180 8.01 -12.42 -4.94
N VAL A 181 8.98 -12.60 -4.06
CA VAL A 181 9.77 -11.50 -3.47
C VAL A 181 11.26 -11.75 -3.60
N ARG A 182 12.03 -10.67 -3.58
CA ARG A 182 13.49 -10.67 -3.62
C ARG A 182 14.05 -9.86 -2.46
N TYR A 183 15.04 -10.40 -1.78
CA TYR A 183 15.72 -9.66 -0.73
C TYR A 183 16.56 -8.55 -1.35
N ASN A 184 16.35 -7.31 -0.90
CA ASN A 184 17.10 -6.16 -1.36
C ASN A 184 18.14 -5.76 -0.32
N GLU A 185 19.42 -5.98 -0.65
CA GLU A 185 20.55 -5.66 0.23
C GLU A 185 20.64 -4.16 0.59
N LYS A 186 20.15 -3.27 -0.29
CA LYS A 186 20.20 -1.82 -0.08
C LYS A 186 19.14 -1.35 0.91
N THR A 187 17.91 -1.79 0.72
CA THR A 187 16.76 -1.40 1.56
C THR A 187 16.61 -2.31 2.78
N ARG A 188 17.27 -3.47 2.77
CA ARG A 188 17.28 -4.53 3.80
C ARG A 188 15.90 -5.12 4.12
N ILE A 189 14.99 -5.02 3.17
CA ILE A 189 13.66 -5.63 3.20
C ILE A 189 13.49 -6.54 1.99
N TRP A 190 12.40 -7.30 1.99
CA TRP A 190 11.99 -8.08 0.83
C TRP A 190 11.03 -7.25 -0.02
N ASP A 191 11.46 -6.96 -1.25
CA ASP A 191 10.63 -6.25 -2.21
C ASP A 191 9.85 -7.27 -3.06
N PRO A 192 8.59 -6.98 -3.44
CA PRO A 192 7.93 -7.73 -4.51
C PRO A 192 8.84 -7.79 -5.75
N ALA A 193 8.96 -8.97 -6.36
CA ALA A 193 9.81 -9.16 -7.53
C ALA A 193 9.41 -8.26 -8.71
N ASP A 194 8.11 -7.92 -8.77
CA ASP A 194 7.52 -6.89 -9.62
C ASP A 194 6.52 -6.06 -8.78
N PRO A 195 6.91 -4.86 -8.29
CA PRO A 195 6.04 -4.01 -7.47
C PRO A 195 4.79 -3.50 -8.19
N MET A 196 4.87 -3.23 -9.50
CA MET A 196 3.75 -2.77 -10.32
C MET A 196 2.70 -3.87 -10.43
N GLN A 197 3.13 -5.08 -10.83
CA GLN A 197 2.24 -6.23 -10.96
C GLN A 197 1.63 -6.61 -9.61
N PHE A 198 2.43 -6.60 -8.54
CA PHE A 198 1.94 -6.86 -7.20
C PHE A 198 0.85 -5.88 -6.77
N GLY A 199 1.03 -4.58 -7.02
CA GLY A 199 0.01 -3.58 -6.73
C GLY A 199 -1.28 -3.81 -7.53
N PHE A 200 -1.15 -4.12 -8.82
CA PHE A 200 -2.29 -4.43 -9.68
C PHE A 200 -3.05 -5.69 -9.21
N ASP A 201 -2.33 -6.77 -8.89
CA ASP A 201 -2.92 -8.01 -8.39
C ASP A 201 -3.63 -7.76 -7.07
N LEU A 202 -3.01 -7.03 -6.15
CA LEU A 202 -3.61 -6.67 -4.87
C LEU A 202 -4.91 -5.86 -5.05
N SER A 203 -4.92 -4.89 -5.99
CA SER A 203 -6.13 -4.17 -6.38
C SER A 203 -7.20 -5.08 -6.99
N LYS A 204 -6.81 -5.95 -7.93
CA LYS A 204 -7.73 -6.87 -8.60
C LYS A 204 -8.38 -7.83 -7.62
N GLN A 205 -7.58 -8.42 -6.73
CA GLN A 205 -8.01 -9.41 -5.75
C GLN A 205 -8.94 -8.81 -4.69
N THR A 206 -8.67 -7.58 -4.23
CA THR A 206 -9.56 -6.86 -3.31
C THR A 206 -10.90 -6.48 -3.94
N MET A 207 -10.90 -6.08 -5.22
CA MET A 207 -12.12 -5.75 -5.97
C MET A 207 -12.94 -6.97 -6.41
N GLY A 208 -12.36 -8.18 -6.39
CA GLY A 208 -13.05 -9.37 -6.87
C GLY A 208 -13.38 -9.34 -8.37
N VAL A 209 -12.61 -8.59 -9.17
CA VAL A 209 -12.79 -8.58 -10.63
C VAL A 209 -12.31 -9.92 -11.18
N ALA A 210 -13.26 -10.76 -11.61
CA ALA A 210 -12.96 -12.02 -12.29
C ALA A 210 -12.24 -11.75 -13.63
N GLU A 211 -11.44 -12.73 -14.06
CA GLU A 211 -10.86 -12.78 -15.41
C GLU A 211 -11.93 -12.77 -16.52
#